data_AF-A0A9D8NM70-F1
#
_entry.id   AF-A0A9D8NM70-F1
#
_cell.length_a   1.000
_cell.length_b   1.000
_cell.length_c   1.000
_cell.angle_alpha   90.00
_cell.angle_beta   90.00
_cell.angle_gamma   90.00
#
_symmetry.space_group_name_H-M   'P 1'
#
loop_
_entity.id
_entity.type
_entity.pdbx_description
1 polymer ?
#
loop_
_entity_poly.entity_id
_entity_poly.type
_entity_poly.pdbx_seq_one_letter_code
_entity_poly.pdbx_strand_id
1 'polypeptide(L)'
;MLRGKIYKSLFGGLVISFCSIAFAVSANAGEAKFESNAGCKCHMSKGCFEGEEYKERLHSNTWEKRLQGTADEDNPACLKCHASAVDAKIGKKFKDKKYLPNVQCEACHGAGENYVKLKKNYQGKGKDAFKELLKNDPLLARKEQYSAGLIVAGISGPSTVKEQCLKCHWETADDKNKCPKTDKVMDFTEYFKKDDHRDEDSIDLVIKKLSDADKKKWADILPKDDTLYLPYRKH
;
A
#
# COMPACT_ATOMS: atom_id res chain seq x y z
N MET A 1 -5.89 23.12 89.42
CA MET A 1 -4.59 22.71 88.83
C MET A 1 -4.80 21.41 88.04
N LEU A 2 -4.44 21.42 86.75
CA LEU A 2 -3.95 20.31 85.88
C LEU A 2 -4.60 18.91 86.03
N ARG A 3 -5.04 18.16 85.01
CA ARG A 3 -4.82 18.12 83.56
C ARG A 3 -5.83 17.11 82.98
N GLY A 4 -6.70 17.52 82.07
CA GLY A 4 -7.44 16.59 81.21
C GLY A 4 -6.57 16.17 80.04
N LYS A 5 -6.38 14.86 79.83
CA LYS A 5 -5.75 14.30 78.62
C LYS A 5 -6.83 14.17 77.54
N ILE A 6 -6.71 14.97 76.48
CA ILE A 6 -7.48 14.82 75.25
C ILE A 6 -6.68 13.92 74.32
N TYR A 7 -7.21 12.73 74.01
CA TYR A 7 -6.69 11.86 72.96
C TYR A 7 -7.15 12.42 71.60
N LYS A 8 -6.21 12.89 70.78
CA LYS A 8 -6.45 13.14 69.36
C LYS A 8 -6.38 11.82 68.61
N SER A 9 -7.53 11.31 68.18
CA SER A 9 -7.63 10.25 67.18
C SER A 9 -7.26 10.81 65.81
N LEU A 10 -6.16 10.33 65.23
CA LEU A 10 -5.79 10.56 63.84
C LEU A 10 -6.58 9.57 62.97
N PHE A 11 -7.70 10.02 62.41
CA PHE A 11 -8.33 9.35 61.27
C PHE A 11 -7.51 9.64 60.01
N GLY A 12 -6.51 8.81 59.74
CA GLY A 12 -5.83 8.74 58.44
C GLY A 12 -6.73 7.98 57.45
N GLY A 13 -7.53 8.71 56.67
CA GLY A 13 -8.28 8.15 55.55
C GLY A 13 -7.32 7.76 54.43
N LEU A 14 -7.12 6.46 54.23
CA LEU A 14 -6.45 5.90 53.06
C LEU A 14 -7.42 6.00 51.87
N VAL A 15 -7.28 7.03 51.05
CA VAL A 15 -7.94 7.09 49.74
C VAL A 15 -7.22 6.11 48.83
N ILE A 16 -7.75 4.90 48.70
CA ILE A 16 -7.32 3.95 47.67
C ILE A 16 -7.83 4.50 46.34
N SER A 17 -6.99 5.30 45.70
CA SER A 17 -7.17 5.71 44.32
C SER A 17 -7.07 4.46 43.45
N PHE A 18 -8.22 3.88 43.09
CA PHE A 18 -8.33 2.93 42.00
C PHE A 18 -8.05 3.69 40.70
N CYS A 19 -6.76 3.92 40.43
CA CYS A 19 -6.29 4.17 39.08
C CYS A 19 -6.57 2.88 38.30
N SER A 20 -7.76 2.81 37.70
CA SER A 20 -8.08 1.84 36.67
C SER A 20 -7.04 2.00 35.57
N ILE A 21 -6.00 1.18 35.61
CA ILE A 21 -5.09 0.98 34.48
C ILE A 21 -5.96 0.36 33.40
N ALA A 22 -6.54 1.21 32.57
CA ALA A 22 -7.07 0.81 31.29
C ALA A 22 -5.86 0.30 30.49
N PHE A 23 -5.64 -1.01 30.54
CA PHE A 23 -4.86 -1.69 29.53
C PHE A 23 -5.62 -1.45 28.22
N ALA A 24 -5.19 -0.42 27.48
CA ALA A 24 -5.47 -0.34 26.07
C ALA A 24 -4.86 -1.62 25.49
N VAL A 25 -5.70 -2.62 25.25
CA VAL A 25 -5.39 -3.69 24.34
C VAL A 25 -5.27 -3.00 23.00
N SER A 26 -4.06 -2.54 22.67
CA SER A 26 -3.68 -2.28 21.30
C SER A 26 -3.91 -3.60 20.59
N ALA A 27 -5.04 -3.71 19.91
CA ALA A 27 -5.24 -4.75 18.93
C ALA A 27 -4.06 -4.59 17.96
N ASN A 28 -3.04 -5.43 18.11
CA ASN A 28 -2.06 -5.64 17.08
C ASN A 28 -2.87 -6.18 15.90
N ALA A 29 -3.36 -5.27 15.06
CA ALA A 29 -3.84 -5.61 13.74
C ALA A 29 -2.62 -6.24 13.06
N GLY A 30 -2.57 -7.57 13.08
CA GLY A 30 -1.46 -8.29 12.48
C GLY A 30 -1.27 -7.80 11.05
N GLU A 31 -0.01 -7.76 10.60
CA GLU A 31 0.35 -7.32 9.25
C GLU A 31 -0.62 -7.84 8.18
N ALA A 32 -1.12 -6.93 7.35
CA ALA A 32 -2.11 -7.24 6.32
C ALA A 32 -1.54 -8.25 5.32
N LYS A 33 -2.39 -9.16 4.84
CA LYS A 33 -1.94 -10.20 3.91
C LYS A 33 -1.97 -9.76 2.45
N PHE A 34 -1.04 -10.30 1.67
CA PHE A 34 -1.06 -10.24 0.22
C PHE A 34 -2.12 -11.20 -0.35
N GLU A 35 -2.97 -10.69 -1.23
CA GLU A 35 -4.09 -11.38 -1.86
C GLU A 35 -3.82 -11.80 -3.31
N SER A 36 -2.61 -11.52 -3.80
CA SER A 36 -2.15 -11.62 -5.19
C SER A 36 -2.97 -10.77 -6.16
N ASN A 37 -2.61 -10.81 -7.45
CA ASN A 37 -3.44 -10.26 -8.53
C ASN A 37 -4.89 -10.79 -8.52
N ALA A 38 -5.17 -11.90 -7.84
CA ALA A 38 -6.53 -12.41 -7.64
C ALA A 38 -7.40 -11.48 -6.78
N GLY A 39 -6.81 -10.63 -5.92
CA GLY A 39 -7.50 -9.55 -5.21
C GLY A 39 -7.85 -8.36 -6.11
N CYS A 40 -7.09 -8.17 -7.19
CA CYS A 40 -7.15 -7.02 -8.10
C CYS A 40 -7.98 -7.27 -9.38
N LYS A 41 -8.85 -8.29 -9.38
CA LYS A 41 -9.63 -8.69 -10.58
C LYS A 41 -10.41 -7.56 -11.26
N CYS A 42 -10.81 -6.54 -10.51
CA CYS A 42 -11.49 -5.37 -11.06
C CYS A 42 -10.64 -4.63 -12.10
N HIS A 43 -9.32 -4.57 -11.88
CA HIS A 43 -8.35 -3.91 -12.76
C HIS A 43 -7.68 -4.89 -13.73
N MET A 44 -7.78 -6.20 -13.49
CA MET A 44 -7.22 -7.25 -14.36
C MET A 44 -8.17 -7.74 -15.47
N SER A 45 -9.41 -7.24 -15.48
CA SER A 45 -10.46 -7.61 -16.43
C SER A 45 -10.17 -7.05 -17.83
N LYS A 46 -10.76 -7.66 -18.87
CA LYS A 46 -10.61 -7.18 -20.26
C LYS A 46 -11.16 -5.75 -20.39
N GLY A 47 -10.42 -4.88 -21.06
CA GLY A 47 -10.76 -3.46 -21.22
C GLY A 47 -10.40 -2.58 -20.04
N CYS A 48 -9.75 -3.12 -19.00
CA CYS A 48 -9.11 -2.30 -17.97
C CYS A 48 -7.64 -2.07 -18.35
N PHE A 49 -7.27 -0.80 -18.58
CA PHE A 49 -5.95 -0.40 -19.04
C PHE A 49 -4.83 -0.95 -18.13
N GLU A 50 -4.93 -0.71 -16.81
CA GLU A 50 -3.90 -1.13 -15.84
C GLU A 50 -3.57 -2.62 -15.95
N GLY A 51 -4.59 -3.49 -16.04
CA GLY A 51 -4.39 -4.93 -16.13
C GLY A 51 -3.99 -5.45 -17.50
N GLU A 52 -4.26 -4.70 -18.57
CA GLU A 52 -3.77 -5.02 -19.92
C GLU A 52 -2.30 -4.63 -20.04
N GLU A 53 -1.96 -3.39 -19.68
CA GLU A 53 -0.59 -2.89 -19.59
C GLU A 53 0.30 -3.79 -18.74
N TYR A 54 -0.14 -4.11 -17.51
CA TYR A 54 0.61 -4.98 -16.61
C TYR A 54 1.02 -6.31 -17.27
N LYS A 55 0.13 -6.93 -18.06
CA LYS A 55 0.39 -8.22 -18.72
C LYS A 55 1.45 -8.11 -19.83
N GLU A 56 1.57 -6.94 -20.44
CA GLU A 56 2.59 -6.68 -21.47
C GLU A 56 3.96 -6.38 -20.85
N ARG A 57 3.99 -5.90 -19.59
CA ARG A 57 5.24 -5.60 -18.89
C ARG A 57 5.95 -6.85 -18.40
N LEU A 58 7.29 -6.78 -18.34
CA LEU A 58 8.14 -7.87 -17.82
C LEU A 58 7.83 -8.21 -16.37
N HIS A 59 7.32 -7.26 -15.57
CA HIS A 59 6.90 -7.51 -14.20
C HIS A 59 5.94 -8.68 -14.07
N SER A 60 5.02 -8.85 -15.04
CA SER A 60 4.02 -9.93 -15.00
C SER A 60 4.58 -11.34 -15.17
N ASN A 61 5.82 -11.48 -15.63
CA ASN A 61 6.42 -12.76 -16.00
C ASN A 61 7.91 -12.87 -15.61
N THR A 62 8.39 -11.99 -14.72
CA THR A 62 9.82 -11.89 -14.42
C THR A 62 10.38 -13.09 -13.64
N TRP A 63 9.60 -13.71 -12.74
CA TRP A 63 10.03 -14.93 -12.03
C TRP A 63 9.99 -16.11 -12.99
N GLU A 64 8.87 -16.26 -13.71
CA GLU A 64 8.66 -17.38 -14.65
C GLU A 64 9.71 -17.41 -15.75
N LYS A 65 10.05 -16.26 -16.33
CA LYS A 65 11.04 -16.19 -17.43
C LYS A 65 12.49 -16.22 -16.99
N ARG A 66 12.81 -15.89 -15.73
CA ARG A 66 14.21 -15.67 -15.30
C ARG A 66 14.68 -16.62 -14.23
N LEU A 67 13.79 -17.08 -13.35
CA LEU A 67 14.16 -17.85 -12.16
C LEU A 67 13.60 -19.27 -12.17
N GLN A 68 12.40 -19.48 -12.72
CA GLN A 68 11.77 -20.81 -12.74
C GLN A 68 12.64 -21.85 -13.44
N GLY A 69 12.89 -22.98 -12.76
CA GLY A 69 13.72 -24.08 -13.25
C GLY A 69 15.23 -23.80 -13.23
N THR A 70 15.66 -22.68 -12.63
CA THR A 70 17.08 -22.33 -12.49
C THR A 70 17.58 -22.56 -11.07
N ALA A 71 18.90 -22.50 -10.87
CA ALA A 71 19.49 -22.57 -9.53
C ALA A 71 19.10 -21.39 -8.61
N ASP A 72 18.52 -20.32 -9.16
CA ASP A 72 18.12 -19.12 -8.41
C ASP A 72 16.61 -19.06 -8.12
N GLU A 73 15.86 -20.11 -8.44
CA GLU A 73 14.40 -20.15 -8.29
C GLU A 73 13.92 -19.71 -6.89
N ASP A 74 14.65 -20.16 -5.86
CA ASP A 74 14.40 -19.90 -4.45
C ASP A 74 15.45 -18.98 -3.80
N ASN A 75 16.35 -18.37 -4.58
CA ASN A 75 17.42 -17.54 -4.04
C ASN A 75 16.86 -16.21 -3.48
N PRO A 76 16.96 -15.92 -2.17
CA PRO A 76 16.39 -14.70 -1.58
C PRO A 76 16.91 -13.41 -2.22
N ALA A 77 18.18 -13.39 -2.66
CA ALA A 77 18.79 -12.23 -3.32
C ALA A 77 18.17 -11.94 -4.71
N CYS A 78 17.55 -12.94 -5.34
CA CYS A 78 16.84 -12.82 -6.60
C CYS A 78 15.34 -12.58 -6.38
N LEU A 79 14.74 -13.29 -5.43
CA LEU A 79 13.31 -13.19 -5.12
C LEU A 79 12.89 -11.77 -4.73
N LYS A 80 13.75 -11.00 -4.03
CA LYS A 80 13.46 -9.61 -3.63
C LYS A 80 13.02 -8.69 -4.79
N CYS A 81 13.42 -8.98 -6.03
CA CYS A 81 13.07 -8.19 -7.22
C CYS A 81 12.22 -8.95 -8.25
N HIS A 82 12.17 -10.28 -8.17
CA HIS A 82 11.50 -11.10 -9.17
C HIS A 82 10.19 -11.70 -8.65
N ALA A 83 9.92 -11.66 -7.35
CA ALA A 83 8.70 -12.15 -6.75
C ALA A 83 8.05 -11.06 -5.88
N SER A 84 6.80 -11.31 -5.49
CA SER A 84 6.05 -10.46 -4.56
C SER A 84 5.84 -11.16 -3.23
N ALA A 85 5.54 -10.38 -2.19
CA ALA A 85 5.27 -10.91 -0.85
C ALA A 85 6.41 -11.78 -0.27
N VAL A 86 7.65 -11.54 -0.69
CA VAL A 86 8.83 -12.15 -0.05
C VAL A 86 8.89 -11.64 1.38
N ASP A 87 9.02 -12.56 2.33
CA ASP A 87 9.01 -12.30 3.78
C ASP A 87 7.73 -11.62 4.32
N ALA A 88 6.64 -11.65 3.55
CA ALA A 88 5.35 -11.08 3.96
C ALA A 88 4.29 -12.17 4.17
N LYS A 89 3.22 -11.82 4.90
CA LYS A 89 2.08 -12.74 5.06
C LYS A 89 1.28 -12.83 3.76
N ILE A 90 1.03 -14.05 3.31
CA ILE A 90 0.23 -14.33 2.13
C ILE A 90 -1.13 -14.88 2.57
N GLY A 91 -2.19 -14.51 1.85
CA GLY A 91 -3.55 -14.98 2.11
C GLY A 91 -3.65 -16.50 2.08
N LYS A 92 -4.42 -17.09 3.03
CA LYS A 92 -4.54 -18.55 3.24
C LYS A 92 -4.86 -19.35 1.97
N LYS A 93 -5.54 -18.73 0.99
CA LYS A 93 -5.87 -19.33 -0.31
C LYS A 93 -4.64 -19.75 -1.13
N PHE A 94 -3.45 -19.25 -0.79
CA PHE A 94 -2.19 -19.60 -1.43
C PHE A 94 -1.35 -20.62 -0.65
N LYS A 95 -1.91 -21.27 0.38
CA LYS A 95 -1.24 -22.30 1.20
C LYS A 95 0.07 -21.77 1.82
N ASP A 96 1.07 -22.64 1.98
CA ASP A 96 2.38 -22.36 2.59
C ASP A 96 3.39 -21.75 1.60
N LYS A 97 2.90 -21.02 0.58
CA LYS A 97 3.79 -20.30 -0.33
C LYS A 97 4.60 -19.26 0.47
N LYS A 98 5.91 -19.23 0.23
CA LYS A 98 6.84 -18.26 0.83
C LYS A 98 6.89 -16.93 0.08
N TYR A 99 6.42 -16.92 -1.17
CA TYR A 99 6.35 -15.76 -2.04
C TYR A 99 5.27 -15.99 -3.12
N LEU A 100 4.87 -14.93 -3.80
CA LEU A 100 4.02 -14.96 -4.98
C LEU A 100 4.90 -14.77 -6.22
N PRO A 101 4.81 -15.64 -7.25
CA PRO A 101 5.64 -15.52 -8.43
C PRO A 101 5.33 -14.22 -9.19
N ASN A 102 6.37 -13.67 -9.81
CA ASN A 102 6.40 -12.41 -10.55
C ASN A 102 6.22 -11.17 -9.65
N VAL A 103 6.48 -10.00 -10.22
CA VAL A 103 6.20 -8.71 -9.57
C VAL A 103 4.74 -8.38 -9.85
N GLN A 104 3.89 -8.60 -8.85
CA GLN A 104 2.45 -8.48 -8.89
C GLN A 104 1.99 -7.08 -8.47
N CYS A 105 0.70 -6.78 -8.64
CA CYS A 105 0.12 -5.47 -8.31
C CYS A 105 0.53 -5.00 -6.89
N GLU A 106 0.49 -5.92 -5.92
CA GLU A 106 0.74 -5.63 -4.51
C GLU A 106 2.22 -5.34 -4.18
N ALA A 107 3.18 -5.68 -5.05
CA ALA A 107 4.56 -5.22 -4.89
C ALA A 107 4.67 -3.69 -4.95
N CYS A 108 3.72 -3.08 -5.67
CA CYS A 108 3.57 -1.65 -5.87
C CYS A 108 2.48 -1.06 -4.97
N HIS A 109 1.32 -1.71 -4.91
CA HIS A 109 0.11 -1.20 -4.25
C HIS A 109 -0.07 -1.67 -2.80
N GLY A 110 0.89 -2.42 -2.25
CA GLY A 110 0.83 -2.94 -0.89
C GLY A 110 -0.16 -4.10 -0.73
N ALA A 111 -0.22 -4.64 0.50
CA ALA A 111 -1.05 -5.79 0.84
C ALA A 111 -2.56 -5.46 0.74
N GLY A 112 -3.29 -6.22 -0.09
CA GLY A 112 -4.68 -5.96 -0.42
C GLY A 112 -5.73 -6.51 0.55
N GLU A 113 -5.37 -7.31 1.57
CA GLU A 113 -6.35 -7.98 2.45
C GLU A 113 -7.37 -7.00 3.06
N ASN A 114 -6.88 -5.87 3.59
CA ASN A 114 -7.73 -4.89 4.25
C ASN A 114 -8.63 -4.16 3.24
N TYR A 115 -8.14 -3.83 2.06
CA TYR A 115 -8.97 -3.30 0.99
C TYR A 115 -10.03 -4.30 0.53
N VAL A 116 -9.68 -5.58 0.43
CA VAL A 116 -10.62 -6.64 0.10
C VAL A 116 -11.72 -6.78 1.16
N LYS A 117 -11.41 -6.55 2.44
CA LYS A 117 -12.42 -6.49 3.52
C LYS A 117 -13.30 -5.25 3.39
N LEU A 118 -12.68 -4.07 3.21
CA LEU A 118 -13.36 -2.78 3.02
C LEU A 118 -14.40 -2.86 1.89
N LYS A 119 -13.99 -3.30 0.68
CA LYS A 119 -14.88 -3.38 -0.48
C LYS A 119 -16.03 -4.37 -0.30
N LYS A 120 -15.87 -5.39 0.55
CA LYS A 120 -16.90 -6.41 0.78
C LYS A 120 -17.95 -5.96 1.78
N ASN A 121 -17.58 -5.08 2.71
CA ASN A 121 -18.46 -4.66 3.79
C ASN A 121 -18.14 -3.25 4.29
N TYR A 122 -18.29 -2.27 3.42
CA TYR A 122 -18.03 -0.87 3.78
C TYR A 122 -19.05 -0.42 4.83
N GLN A 123 -18.57 -0.03 6.01
CA GLN A 123 -19.39 0.41 7.15
C GLN A 123 -20.52 -0.58 7.54
N GLY A 124 -20.33 -1.89 7.33
CA GLY A 124 -21.37 -2.88 7.64
C GLY A 124 -22.52 -2.95 6.62
N LYS A 125 -22.45 -2.21 5.51
CA LYS A 125 -23.51 -2.08 4.50
C LYS A 125 -23.29 -2.95 3.26
N GLY A 126 -22.34 -3.87 3.31
CA GLY A 126 -22.02 -4.76 2.19
C GLY A 126 -21.25 -4.08 1.04
N LYS A 127 -21.12 -4.80 -0.08
CA LYS A 127 -20.27 -4.42 -1.21
C LYS A 127 -20.80 -3.26 -2.04
N ASP A 128 -22.12 -3.11 -2.10
CA ASP A 128 -22.75 -2.12 -2.97
C ASP A 128 -22.61 -0.70 -2.40
N ALA A 129 -22.51 -0.56 -1.07
CA ALA A 129 -22.19 0.71 -0.43
C ALA A 129 -20.83 1.28 -0.86
N PHE A 130 -19.80 0.44 -1.01
CA PHE A 130 -18.50 0.91 -1.48
C PHE A 130 -18.52 1.31 -2.96
N LYS A 131 -19.29 0.60 -3.79
CA LYS A 131 -19.47 0.97 -5.20
C LYS A 131 -20.21 2.31 -5.34
N GLU A 132 -21.21 2.53 -4.50
CA GLU A 132 -21.92 3.80 -4.46
C GLU A 132 -21.00 4.93 -4.00
N LEU A 133 -20.17 4.70 -2.99
CA LEU A 133 -19.14 5.65 -2.57
C LEU A 133 -18.19 6.02 -3.71
N LEU A 134 -17.66 5.02 -4.43
CA LEU A 134 -16.80 5.26 -5.60
C LEU A 134 -17.45 6.17 -6.65
N LYS A 135 -18.76 6.05 -6.84
CA LYS A 135 -19.51 6.85 -7.82
C LYS A 135 -19.81 8.27 -7.32
N ASN A 136 -20.20 8.39 -6.05
CA ASN A 136 -20.77 9.62 -5.49
C ASN A 136 -19.71 10.51 -4.82
N ASP A 137 -18.68 9.92 -4.21
CA ASP A 137 -17.58 10.63 -3.56
C ASP A 137 -16.25 9.86 -3.76
N PRO A 138 -15.64 9.97 -4.94
CA PRO A 138 -14.42 9.23 -5.26
C PRO A 138 -13.20 9.69 -4.44
N LEU A 139 -13.20 10.92 -3.89
CA LEU A 139 -12.14 11.40 -3.00
C LEU A 139 -12.21 10.69 -1.64
N LEU A 140 -13.41 10.59 -1.07
CA LEU A 140 -13.60 9.80 0.15
C LEU A 140 -13.31 8.32 -0.10
N ALA A 141 -13.75 7.76 -1.24
CA ALA A 141 -13.42 6.38 -1.60
C ALA A 141 -11.90 6.13 -1.63
N ARG A 142 -11.14 7.05 -2.26
CA ARG A 142 -9.68 7.02 -2.29
C ARG A 142 -9.06 7.13 -0.89
N LYS A 143 -9.59 8.00 -0.03
CA LYS A 143 -9.16 8.08 1.39
C LYS A 143 -9.37 6.76 2.14
N GLU A 144 -10.52 6.10 1.95
CA GLU A 144 -10.82 4.82 2.58
C GLU A 144 -9.89 3.70 2.06
N GLN A 145 -9.55 3.71 0.77
CA GLN A 145 -8.55 2.81 0.17
C GLN A 145 -7.17 2.98 0.82
N TYR A 146 -6.71 4.22 0.99
CA TYR A 146 -5.44 4.51 1.70
C TYR A 146 -5.48 4.09 3.16
N SER A 147 -6.60 4.37 3.84
CA SER A 147 -6.78 3.99 5.24
C SER A 147 -6.80 2.46 5.41
N ALA A 148 -7.15 1.72 4.36
CA ALA A 148 -7.04 0.28 4.30
C ALA A 148 -5.62 -0.24 3.98
N GLY A 149 -4.64 0.65 3.79
CA GLY A 149 -3.22 0.29 3.60
C GLY A 149 -2.81 0.07 2.14
N LEU A 150 -3.65 0.43 1.17
CA LEU A 150 -3.21 0.46 -0.23
C LEU A 150 -2.22 1.61 -0.44
N ILE A 151 -1.27 1.37 -1.33
CA ILE A 151 -0.31 2.35 -1.81
C ILE A 151 -0.74 2.80 -3.21
N VAL A 152 -0.68 4.11 -3.44
CA VAL A 152 -0.71 4.68 -4.79
C VAL A 152 0.59 5.42 -4.96
N ALA A 153 1.23 5.14 -6.10
CA ALA A 153 2.49 5.76 -6.46
C ALA A 153 2.36 7.29 -6.41
N GLY A 154 3.35 7.97 -5.85
CA GLY A 154 3.35 9.43 -5.70
C GLY A 154 2.38 9.98 -4.64
N ILE A 155 1.78 9.14 -3.79
CA ILE A 155 0.89 9.59 -2.70
C ILE A 155 1.32 8.99 -1.35
N SER A 156 1.40 7.66 -1.27
CA SER A 156 1.63 6.88 -0.04
C SER A 156 2.92 6.07 -0.09
N GLY A 157 3.59 5.88 1.05
CA GLY A 157 4.85 5.13 1.14
C GLY A 157 6.00 5.90 0.45
N PRO A 158 6.47 5.46 -0.74
CA PRO A 158 7.33 6.28 -1.60
C PRO A 158 6.59 7.56 -2.04
N SER A 159 7.24 8.71 -1.88
CA SER A 159 6.68 10.02 -2.18
C SER A 159 6.65 10.34 -3.68
N THR A 160 7.38 9.56 -4.48
CA THR A 160 7.48 9.68 -5.94
C THR A 160 7.36 8.30 -6.61
N VAL A 161 6.99 8.27 -7.89
CA VAL A 161 6.96 7.02 -8.66
C VAL A 161 8.36 6.41 -8.75
N LYS A 162 9.39 7.26 -8.90
CA LYS A 162 10.79 6.85 -8.97
C LYS A 162 11.24 6.07 -7.73
N GLU A 163 10.95 6.55 -6.52
CA GLU A 163 11.30 5.85 -5.27
C GLU A 163 10.75 4.43 -5.21
N GLN A 164 9.57 4.20 -5.78
CA GLN A 164 8.97 2.88 -5.83
C GLN A 164 9.73 1.93 -6.77
N CYS A 165 10.12 2.43 -7.95
CA CYS A 165 10.92 1.66 -8.89
C CYS A 165 12.31 1.34 -8.34
N LEU A 166 12.91 2.26 -7.57
CA LEU A 166 14.24 2.08 -6.96
C LEU A 166 14.30 0.96 -5.91
N LYS A 167 13.17 0.35 -5.54
CA LYS A 167 13.17 -0.88 -4.73
C LYS A 167 13.81 -2.06 -5.46
N CYS A 168 13.73 -2.08 -6.79
CA CYS A 168 14.20 -3.19 -7.63
C CYS A 168 15.14 -2.74 -8.77
N HIS A 169 15.17 -1.43 -9.08
CA HIS A 169 15.97 -0.83 -10.14
C HIS A 169 17.00 0.15 -9.55
N TRP A 170 18.01 0.48 -10.34
CA TRP A 170 19.11 1.35 -9.92
C TRP A 170 19.55 2.24 -11.08
N GLU A 171 20.09 3.41 -10.75
CA GLU A 171 20.52 4.42 -11.73
C GLU A 171 22.00 4.32 -12.06
N THR A 172 22.78 3.72 -11.18
CA THR A 172 24.24 3.67 -11.29
C THR A 172 24.74 2.23 -11.19
N ALA A 173 25.81 1.92 -11.93
CA ALA A 173 26.35 0.56 -11.99
C ALA A 173 27.03 0.11 -10.69
N ASP A 174 27.27 1.03 -9.76
CA ASP A 174 27.87 0.84 -8.44
C ASP A 174 26.85 0.78 -7.29
N ASP A 175 25.54 0.81 -7.59
CA ASP A 175 24.50 0.71 -6.56
C ASP A 175 24.67 -0.58 -5.74
N LYS A 176 24.73 -0.44 -4.41
CA LYS A 176 24.97 -1.55 -3.47
C LYS A 176 23.85 -2.58 -3.46
N ASN A 177 22.65 -2.19 -3.88
CA ASN A 177 21.47 -3.04 -3.93
C ASN A 177 21.20 -3.63 -5.32
N LYS A 178 22.07 -3.35 -6.31
CA LYS A 178 21.92 -3.81 -7.70
C LYS A 178 21.80 -5.33 -7.82
N CYS A 179 21.29 -5.77 -8.95
CA CYS A 179 21.24 -7.20 -9.26
C CYS A 179 22.65 -7.78 -9.42
N PRO A 180 22.97 -8.93 -8.79
CA PRO A 180 24.27 -9.58 -8.93
C PRO A 180 24.50 -10.19 -10.33
N LYS A 181 23.48 -10.22 -11.19
CA LYS A 181 23.52 -10.87 -12.51
C LYS A 181 23.31 -9.93 -13.69
N THR A 182 23.23 -8.62 -13.45
CA THR A 182 23.16 -7.65 -14.54
C THR A 182 23.70 -6.29 -14.13
N ASP A 183 24.41 -5.64 -15.04
CA ASP A 183 24.87 -4.25 -14.90
C ASP A 183 23.90 -3.26 -15.57
N LYS A 184 22.70 -3.71 -15.96
CA LYS A 184 21.70 -2.84 -16.60
C LYS A 184 21.22 -1.78 -15.61
N VAL A 185 21.61 -0.55 -15.84
CA VAL A 185 21.05 0.63 -15.15
C VAL A 185 19.75 1.07 -15.81
N MET A 186 18.86 1.65 -15.01
CA MET A 186 17.61 2.23 -15.49
C MET A 186 17.78 3.74 -15.68
N ASP A 187 17.65 4.19 -16.93
CA ASP A 187 17.49 5.62 -17.22
C ASP A 187 16.03 6.00 -17.00
N PHE A 188 15.72 6.53 -15.82
CA PHE A 188 14.36 6.96 -15.48
C PHE A 188 13.87 8.12 -16.34
N THR A 189 14.76 8.98 -16.82
CA THR A 189 14.39 10.10 -17.68
C THR A 189 13.86 9.58 -19.01
N GLU A 190 14.56 8.64 -19.61
CA GLU A 190 14.12 7.98 -20.85
C GLU A 190 12.92 7.05 -20.62
N TYR A 191 12.88 6.36 -19.49
CA TYR A 191 11.76 5.48 -19.15
C TYR A 191 10.45 6.25 -18.99
N PHE A 192 10.42 7.30 -18.16
CA PHE A 192 9.21 8.09 -17.95
C PHE A 192 8.77 8.88 -19.20
N LYS A 193 9.66 9.10 -20.19
CA LYS A 193 9.24 9.62 -21.51
C LYS A 193 8.45 8.60 -22.34
N LYS A 194 8.85 7.32 -22.26
CA LYS A 194 8.35 6.23 -23.11
C LYS A 194 7.22 5.46 -22.47
N ASP A 195 7.21 5.39 -21.14
CA ASP A 195 6.39 4.45 -20.41
C ASP A 195 5.41 5.14 -19.48
N ASP A 196 4.31 5.60 -20.09
CA ASP A 196 3.21 6.25 -19.41
C ASP A 196 2.19 5.20 -18.91
N HIS A 197 2.43 4.67 -17.70
CA HIS A 197 1.54 3.69 -17.07
C HIS A 197 0.32 4.33 -16.38
N ARG A 198 0.03 5.60 -16.70
CA ARG A 198 -1.04 6.35 -16.06
C ARG A 198 -2.31 6.15 -16.87
N ASP A 199 -3.36 5.66 -16.21
CA ASP A 199 -4.72 5.78 -16.73
C ASP A 199 -5.28 7.16 -16.33
N GLU A 200 -6.24 7.68 -17.10
CA GLU A 200 -7.08 8.77 -16.61
C GLU A 200 -8.29 8.17 -15.90
N ASP A 201 -8.17 7.99 -14.58
CA ASP A 201 -9.27 7.51 -13.77
C ASP A 201 -10.29 8.64 -13.51
N SER A 202 -11.53 8.25 -13.21
CA SER A 202 -12.60 9.18 -12.83
C SER A 202 -12.21 10.16 -11.70
N ILE A 203 -11.33 9.73 -10.80
CA ILE A 203 -10.82 10.55 -9.70
C ILE A 203 -9.85 11.63 -10.18
N ASP A 204 -9.10 11.40 -11.25
CA ASP A 204 -8.19 12.41 -11.81
C ASP A 204 -8.98 13.55 -12.44
N LEU A 205 -10.12 13.24 -13.07
CA LEU A 205 -11.09 14.22 -13.55
C LEU A 205 -11.71 15.05 -12.43
N VAL A 206 -11.90 14.45 -11.25
CA VAL A 206 -12.39 15.16 -10.05
C VAL A 206 -11.31 16.07 -9.49
N ILE A 207 -10.07 15.58 -9.37
CA ILE A 207 -8.93 16.35 -8.84
C ILE A 207 -8.68 17.61 -9.68
N LYS A 208 -8.75 17.50 -11.01
CA LYS A 208 -8.59 18.64 -11.94
C LYS A 208 -9.58 19.78 -11.69
N LYS A 209 -10.73 19.50 -11.06
CA LYS A 209 -11.81 20.46 -10.82
C LYS A 209 -11.86 20.98 -9.38
N LEU A 210 -10.93 20.56 -8.51
CA LEU A 210 -10.94 20.98 -7.11
C LEU A 210 -10.63 22.46 -6.97
N SER A 211 -11.40 23.13 -6.09
CA SER A 211 -11.06 24.47 -5.61
C SER A 211 -9.78 24.43 -4.78
N ASP A 212 -9.10 25.56 -4.60
CA ASP A 212 -7.90 25.60 -3.76
C ASP A 212 -8.20 25.25 -2.29
N ALA A 213 -9.40 25.58 -1.82
CA ALA A 213 -9.88 25.17 -0.50
C ALA A 213 -10.02 23.63 -0.41
N ASP A 214 -10.57 22.99 -1.44
CA ASP A 214 -10.71 21.53 -1.48
C ASP A 214 -9.36 20.83 -1.64
N LYS A 215 -8.43 21.38 -2.44
CA LYS A 215 -7.06 20.87 -2.52
C LYS A 215 -6.38 20.87 -1.15
N LYS A 216 -6.56 21.94 -0.37
CA LYS A 216 -6.05 22.02 1.00
C LYS A 216 -6.70 21.00 1.92
N LYS A 217 -8.01 20.78 1.79
CA LYS A 217 -8.75 19.76 2.56
C LYS A 217 -8.28 18.34 2.27
N TRP A 218 -7.93 18.04 1.03
CA TRP A 218 -7.59 16.69 0.55
C TRP A 218 -6.10 16.45 0.32
N ALA A 219 -5.22 17.36 0.77
CA ALA A 219 -3.79 17.34 0.45
C ALA A 219 -3.09 15.99 0.70
N ASP A 220 -3.50 15.26 1.74
CA ASP A 220 -2.90 13.97 2.11
C ASP A 220 -3.15 12.83 1.11
N ILE A 221 -4.18 12.98 0.26
CA ILE A 221 -4.61 11.96 -0.70
C ILE A 221 -4.43 12.37 -2.16
N LEU A 222 -3.81 13.54 -2.39
CA LEU A 222 -3.50 14.04 -3.73
C LEU A 222 -2.09 13.64 -4.15
N PRO A 223 -1.87 13.41 -5.46
CA PRO A 223 -0.53 13.18 -6.01
C PRO A 223 0.45 14.29 -5.58
N LYS A 224 1.63 13.89 -5.11
CA LYS A 224 2.75 14.78 -4.78
C LYS A 224 3.77 14.86 -5.91
N ASP A 225 3.75 13.87 -6.80
CA ASP A 225 4.62 13.79 -7.97
C ASP A 225 3.97 14.50 -9.16
N ASP A 226 4.61 15.56 -9.65
CA ASP A 226 4.14 16.35 -10.81
C ASP A 226 3.95 15.49 -12.06
N THR A 227 4.72 14.40 -12.16
CA THR A 227 4.62 13.43 -13.25
C THR A 227 3.23 12.81 -13.30
N LEU A 228 2.47 12.75 -12.21
CA LEU A 228 1.10 12.21 -12.21
C LEU A 228 0.06 13.21 -12.74
N TYR A 229 0.40 14.50 -12.85
CA TYR A 229 -0.50 15.52 -13.39
C TYR A 229 -0.31 15.80 -14.88
N LEU A 230 0.74 15.26 -15.51
CA LEU A 230 0.98 15.46 -16.94
C LEU A 230 -0.14 14.78 -17.77
N PRO A 231 -0.53 15.33 -18.92
CA PRO A 231 -1.51 14.67 -19.79
C PRO A 231 -1.00 13.28 -20.22
N TYR A 232 -1.93 12.33 -20.36
CA TYR A 232 -1.66 10.99 -20.89
C TYR A 232 -1.06 11.12 -22.30
N ARG A 233 0.12 10.53 -22.52
CA ARG A 233 0.70 10.43 -23.85
C ARG A 233 0.26 9.12 -24.47
N LYS A 234 -0.78 9.20 -25.29
CA LYS A 234 -1.21 8.08 -26.13
C LYS A 234 -0.13 7.85 -27.18
N HIS A 235 0.79 6.93 -26.91
CA HIS A 235 1.78 6.44 -27.90
C HIS A 235 1.10 5.49 -28.89
#